data_AF-A0A7V9TJK0-F1
#
_entry.id   AF-A0A7V9TJK0-F1
#
_cell.length_a   1.000
_cell.length_b   1.000
_cell.length_c   1.000
_cell.angle_alpha   90.00
_cell.angle_beta   90.00
_cell.angle_gamma   90.00
#
_symmetry.space_group_name_H-M   'P 1'
#
loop_
_entity.id
_entity.type
_entity.pdbx_description
1 polymer ?
#
loop_
_entity_poly.entity_id
_entity_poly.type
_entity_poly.pdbx_seq_one_letter_code
_entity_poly.pdbx_strand_id
1 'polypeptide(L)'
;MSKRNQRMVGAHRVAFYLTFGRWPLVARHTCDNRDCCNPSHILDGSYADNSRDMRERDRSAKGEKHSQSKLTERDVQDIRMLAGLATPRVLADAFGVNINTIYDLKNRRSWKWLA
;
A
#
# COMPACT_ATOMS: atom_id res chain seq x y z
N MET A 1 -41.04 6.04 14.27
CA MET A 1 -39.83 6.88 14.38
C MET A 1 -38.90 6.54 13.22
N SER A 2 -38.75 7.45 12.26
CA SER A 2 -37.98 7.21 11.02
C SER A 2 -36.47 7.12 11.32
N LYS A 3 -35.82 6.05 10.86
CA LYS A 3 -34.37 5.84 10.98
C LYS A 3 -33.66 6.97 10.23
N ARG A 4 -33.02 7.90 10.96
CA ARG A 4 -32.21 8.96 10.36
C ARG A 4 -31.09 8.33 9.55
N ASN A 5 -31.08 8.61 8.25
CA ASN A 5 -30.01 8.29 7.31
C ASN A 5 -28.76 9.16 7.64
N GLN A 6 -28.12 8.93 8.79
CA GLN A 6 -26.91 9.64 9.18
C GLN A 6 -25.70 8.99 8.51
N ARG A 7 -25.16 9.66 7.50
CA ARG A 7 -23.90 9.26 6.88
C ARG A 7 -22.77 9.46 7.89
N MET A 8 -22.07 8.39 8.26
CA MET A 8 -20.88 8.50 9.12
C MET A 8 -19.80 9.31 8.38
N VAL A 9 -19.29 10.35 9.04
CA VAL A 9 -18.20 11.21 8.52
C VAL A 9 -17.05 11.16 9.51
N GLY A 10 -15.82 11.00 9.01
CA GLY A 10 -14.62 10.98 9.86
C GLY A 10 -14.44 12.29 10.63
N ALA A 11 -14.06 12.19 11.91
CA ALA A 11 -13.93 13.35 12.81
C ALA A 11 -13.01 14.44 12.25
N HIS A 12 -11.88 14.06 11.64
CA HIS A 12 -10.95 15.00 11.00
C HIS A 12 -11.61 15.80 9.84
N ARG A 13 -12.53 15.20 9.07
CA ARG A 13 -13.27 15.92 8.02
C ARG A 13 -14.23 16.94 8.62
N VAL A 14 -14.86 16.60 9.76
CA VAL A 14 -15.73 17.53 10.49
C VAL A 14 -14.91 18.69 11.04
N ALA A 15 -13.75 18.42 11.65
CA ALA A 15 -12.84 19.46 12.13
C ALA A 15 -12.44 20.42 11.00
N PHE A 16 -12.08 19.90 9.82
CA PHE A 16 -11.81 20.73 8.64
C PHE A 16 -13.01 21.59 8.25
N TYR A 17 -14.21 21.01 8.18
CA TYR A 17 -15.43 21.76 7.84
C TYR A 17 -15.71 22.89 8.84
N LEU A 18 -15.59 22.62 10.14
CA LEU A 18 -15.82 23.62 11.19
C LEU A 18 -14.84 24.79 11.11
N THR A 19 -13.61 24.55 10.63
CA THR A 19 -12.58 25.60 10.48
C THR A 19 -12.67 26.37 9.17
N PHE A 20 -12.93 25.68 8.05
CA PHE A 20 -12.85 26.27 6.70
C PHE A 20 -14.20 26.49 6.02
N GLY A 21 -15.31 26.08 6.65
CA GLY A 21 -16.68 26.26 6.15
C GLY A 21 -17.05 25.40 4.94
N ARG A 22 -16.18 24.46 4.52
CA ARG A 22 -16.38 23.59 3.35
C ARG A 22 -15.88 22.17 3.61
N TRP A 23 -16.51 21.18 2.98
CA TRP A 23 -16.06 19.80 3.07
C TRP A 23 -14.83 19.56 2.17
N PRO A 24 -13.78 18.88 2.66
CA PRO A 24 -12.66 18.51 1.81
C PRO A 24 -13.08 17.38 0.85
N LEU A 25 -12.50 17.33 -0.35
CA LEU A 25 -12.69 16.19 -1.24
C LEU A 25 -12.02 14.96 -0.61
N VAL A 26 -10.71 15.07 -0.37
CA VAL A 26 -9.92 14.16 0.47
C VAL A 26 -9.25 14.96 1.57
N ALA A 27 -9.43 14.53 2.82
CA ALA A 27 -8.72 15.09 3.96
C ALA A 27 -7.42 14.31 4.17
N ARG A 28 -6.28 14.97 3.98
CA ARG A 28 -4.95 14.36 4.00
C ARG A 28 -4.18 14.86 5.22
N HIS A 29 -3.56 13.94 5.96
CA HIS A 29 -2.79 14.29 7.15
C HIS A 29 -1.34 14.65 6.77
N THR A 30 -0.86 15.79 7.25
CA THR A 30 0.58 16.10 7.19
C THR A 30 1.36 15.27 8.21
N CYS A 31 0.75 14.98 9.37
CA CYS A 31 1.38 14.29 10.51
C CYS A 31 1.32 12.75 10.49
N ASP A 32 0.70 12.11 9.49
CA ASP A 32 0.46 10.65 9.41
C ASP A 32 -0.32 10.00 10.57
N ASN A 33 -0.80 10.78 11.55
CA ASN A 33 -1.63 10.28 12.63
C ASN A 33 -3.12 10.29 12.23
N ARG A 34 -3.72 9.09 12.09
CA ARG A 34 -5.12 8.91 11.66
C ARG A 34 -6.15 9.47 12.65
N ASP A 35 -5.81 9.50 13.94
CA ASP A 35 -6.71 9.98 15.00
C ASP A 35 -6.61 11.50 15.18
N CYS A 36 -5.63 12.15 14.53
CA CYS A 36 -5.44 13.60 14.63
C CYS A 36 -6.64 14.35 14.03
N CYS A 37 -7.21 15.29 14.79
CA CYS A 37 -8.29 16.15 14.32
C CYS A 37 -7.89 17.64 14.29
N ASN A 38 -6.61 17.97 14.43
CA ASN A 38 -6.15 19.35 14.36
C ASN A 38 -6.29 19.88 12.91
N PRO A 39 -7.13 20.90 12.65
CA PRO A 39 -7.36 21.43 11.30
C PRO A 39 -6.08 21.91 10.60
N SER A 40 -5.07 22.38 11.34
CA SER A 40 -3.79 22.80 10.74
C SER A 40 -2.97 21.64 10.17
N HIS A 41 -3.25 20.41 10.60
CA HIS A 41 -2.58 19.20 10.10
C HIS A 41 -3.37 18.50 8.99
N ILE A 42 -4.51 19.08 8.56
CA ILE A 42 -5.40 18.49 7.58
C ILE A 42 -5.41 19.35 6.32
N LEU A 43 -4.98 18.76 5.22
CA LEU A 43 -5.00 19.37 3.90
C LEU A 43 -6.17 18.83 3.10
N ASP A 44 -6.88 19.72 2.42
CA ASP A 44 -7.75 19.32 1.32
C ASP A 44 -6.90 18.91 0.10
N GLY A 45 -7.45 18.06 -0.74
CA GLY A 45 -6.79 17.63 -1.98
C GLY A 45 -7.59 16.63 -2.78
N SER A 46 -7.05 16.29 -3.94
CA SER A 46 -7.59 15.30 -4.84
C SER A 46 -7.20 13.86 -4.43
N TYR A 47 -7.87 12.88 -5.04
CA TYR A 47 -7.45 11.47 -4.95
C TYR A 47 -6.03 11.25 -5.52
N ALA A 48 -5.63 12.04 -6.52
CA ALA A 48 -4.29 12.01 -7.07
C ALA A 48 -3.26 12.50 -6.06
N ASP A 49 -3.57 13.55 -5.30
CA ASP A 49 -2.71 14.04 -4.21
C ASP A 49 -2.52 13.01 -3.11
N ASN A 50 -3.61 12.37 -2.66
CA ASN A 50 -3.52 11.31 -1.65
C ASN A 50 -2.72 10.09 -2.16
N SER A 51 -2.86 9.75 -3.44
CA SER A 51 -2.07 8.68 -4.07
C SER A 51 -0.60 9.05 -4.18
N ARG A 52 -0.28 10.32 -4.43
CA ARG A 52 1.08 10.84 -4.40
C ARG A 52 1.65 10.77 -2.99
N ASP A 53 0.92 11.24 -1.97
CA ASP A 53 1.33 11.16 -0.56
C ASP A 53 1.60 9.71 -0.12
N MET A 54 0.81 8.74 -0.59
CA MET A 54 1.06 7.31 -0.33
C MET A 54 2.40 6.85 -0.93
N ARG A 55 2.69 7.24 -2.17
CA ARG A 55 3.92 6.85 -2.88
C ARG A 55 5.16 7.52 -2.28
N GLU A 56 5.09 8.83 -2.02
CA GLU A 56 6.19 9.60 -1.42
C GLU A 56 6.56 9.08 -0.03
N ARG A 57 5.58 8.56 0.72
CA ARG A 57 5.79 7.98 2.05
C ARG A 57 6.02 6.47 2.05
N ASP A 58 6.20 5.85 0.87
CA ASP A 58 6.43 4.41 0.69
C ASP A 58 5.40 3.52 1.43
N ARG A 59 4.14 3.96 1.46
CA ARG A 59 3.02 3.25 2.13
C ARG A 59 2.20 2.38 1.19
N SER A 60 2.60 2.26 -0.07
CA SER A 60 1.96 1.32 -0.98
C SER A 60 2.24 -0.12 -0.51
N ALA A 61 1.21 -0.97 -0.57
CA ALA A 61 1.38 -2.38 -0.28
C ALA A 61 2.33 -2.99 -1.32
N LYS A 62 3.41 -3.62 -0.86
CA LYS A 62 4.43 -4.28 -1.68
C LYS A 62 4.89 -5.57 -1.02
N GLY A 63 5.45 -6.47 -1.83
CA GLY A 63 5.89 -7.78 -1.36
C GLY A 63 4.75 -8.57 -0.72
N GLU A 64 5.03 -9.20 0.41
CA GLU A 64 4.05 -10.03 1.13
C GLU A 64 2.86 -9.23 1.69
N LYS A 65 2.98 -7.90 1.84
CA LYS A 65 1.85 -7.03 2.23
C LYS A 65 0.86 -6.82 1.08
N HIS A 66 1.24 -7.14 -0.16
CA HIS A 66 0.34 -7.04 -1.30
C HIS A 66 -0.67 -8.19 -1.26
N SER A 67 -1.96 -7.90 -1.38
CA SER A 67 -3.04 -8.88 -1.19
C SER A 67 -3.01 -10.06 -2.15
N GLN A 68 -2.39 -9.90 -3.32
CA GLN A 68 -2.21 -10.97 -4.32
C GLN A 68 -0.82 -11.62 -4.27
N SER A 69 0.02 -11.28 -3.29
CA SER A 69 1.34 -11.90 -3.19
C SER A 69 1.21 -13.37 -2.85
N LYS A 70 1.89 -14.23 -3.61
CA LYS A 70 2.04 -15.66 -3.32
C LYS A 70 3.33 -15.99 -2.58
N LEU A 71 4.25 -15.03 -2.51
CA LEU A 71 5.58 -15.22 -1.96
C LEU A 71 5.80 -14.29 -0.77
N THR A 72 6.54 -14.79 0.20
CA THR A 72 7.10 -14.03 1.32
C THR A 72 8.46 -13.45 0.96
N GLU A 73 8.96 -12.52 1.80
CA GLU A 73 10.35 -12.06 1.65
C GLU A 73 11.35 -13.23 1.74
N ARG A 74 11.06 -14.21 2.61
CA ARG A 74 11.90 -15.40 2.78
C ARG A 74 11.94 -16.26 1.52
N ASP A 75 10.78 -16.53 0.92
CA ASP A 75 10.71 -17.32 -0.32
C ASP A 75 11.54 -16.69 -1.42
N VAL A 76 11.48 -15.36 -1.54
CA VAL A 76 12.25 -14.62 -2.55
C VAL A 76 13.76 -14.77 -2.32
N GLN A 77 14.22 -14.70 -1.07
CA GLN A 77 15.63 -14.91 -0.73
C GLN A 77 16.07 -16.35 -1.06
N ASP A 78 15.26 -17.34 -0.69
CA ASP A 78 15.56 -18.75 -0.97
C ASP A 78 15.58 -19.02 -2.48
N ILE A 79 14.61 -18.51 -3.25
CA ILE A 79 14.59 -18.60 -4.72
C ILE A 79 15.85 -17.98 -5.32
N ARG A 80 16.28 -16.79 -4.86
CA ARG A 80 17.48 -16.12 -5.39
C ARG A 80 18.75 -16.90 -5.08
N MET A 81 18.86 -17.48 -3.89
CA MET A 81 19.99 -18.33 -3.50
C MET A 81 20.04 -19.62 -4.35
N LEU A 82 18.89 -20.24 -4.58
CA LEU A 82 18.78 -21.50 -5.32
C LEU A 82 18.80 -21.33 -6.85
N ALA A 83 18.60 -20.13 -7.38
CA ALA A 83 18.53 -19.86 -8.83
C ALA A 83 19.80 -20.21 -9.63
N GLY A 84 20.93 -20.42 -8.95
CA GLY A 84 22.18 -20.94 -9.53
C GLY A 84 22.37 -22.46 -9.38
N LEU A 85 21.54 -23.12 -8.56
CA LEU A 85 21.66 -24.53 -8.18
C LEU A 85 20.51 -25.39 -8.73
N ALA A 86 19.37 -24.77 -9.03
CA ALA A 86 18.17 -25.45 -9.53
C ALA A 86 17.66 -24.79 -10.82
N THR A 87 16.93 -25.57 -11.63
CA THR A 87 16.30 -25.03 -12.83
C THR A 87 15.10 -24.16 -12.46
N PRO A 88 14.76 -23.12 -13.26
CA PRO A 88 13.59 -22.29 -13.00
C PRO A 88 12.27 -23.07 -12.93
N ARG A 89 12.17 -24.20 -13.66
CA ARG A 89 11.00 -25.09 -13.62
C ARG A 89 10.82 -25.70 -12.22
N VAL A 90 11.89 -26.28 -11.67
CA VAL A 90 11.87 -26.91 -10.34
C VAL A 90 11.51 -25.89 -9.26
N LEU A 91 12.07 -24.68 -9.33
CA LEU A 91 11.73 -23.61 -8.40
C LEU A 91 10.28 -23.14 -8.54
N ALA A 92 9.78 -22.99 -9.76
CA ALA A 92 8.40 -22.60 -10.01
C ALA A 92 7.40 -23.60 -9.39
N ASP A 93 7.65 -24.90 -9.60
CA ASP A 93 6.83 -25.97 -9.06
C ASP A 93 6.91 -26.02 -7.52
N ALA A 94 8.11 -25.89 -6.95
CA ALA A 94 8.33 -25.91 -5.50
C ALA A 94 7.64 -24.76 -4.76
N PHE A 95 7.61 -23.56 -5.34
CA PHE A 95 7.03 -22.37 -4.72
C PHE A 95 5.60 -22.04 -5.23
N GLY A 96 5.03 -22.88 -6.09
CA GLY A 96 3.66 -22.71 -6.60
C GLY A 96 3.45 -21.43 -7.43
N VAL A 97 4.50 -20.98 -8.14
CA VAL A 97 4.48 -19.77 -8.98
C VAL A 97 4.73 -20.08 -10.45
N ASN A 98 4.47 -19.10 -11.31
CA ASN A 98 4.79 -19.25 -12.74
C ASN A 98 6.32 -19.18 -12.95
N ILE A 99 6.84 -19.91 -13.93
CA ILE A 99 8.26 -19.86 -14.28
C ILE A 99 8.77 -18.45 -14.60
N ASN A 100 7.93 -17.58 -15.18
CA ASN A 100 8.26 -16.17 -15.44
C ASN A 100 8.48 -15.40 -14.13
N THR A 101 7.76 -15.73 -13.06
CA THR A 101 8.00 -15.16 -11.73
C THR A 101 9.41 -15.48 -11.24
N ILE A 102 9.90 -16.70 -11.46
CA ILE A 102 11.28 -17.07 -11.12
C ILE A 102 12.29 -16.27 -11.93
N TYR A 103 12.06 -16.09 -13.24
CA TYR A 103 12.92 -15.24 -14.07
C TYR A 103 12.93 -13.78 -13.63
N ASP A 104 11.79 -13.23 -13.23
CA ASP A 104 11.71 -11.86 -12.73
C ASP A 104 12.42 -11.69 -11.39
N LEU A 105 12.33 -12.68 -10.50
CA LEU A 105 13.03 -12.66 -9.21
C LEU A 105 14.55 -12.81 -9.40
N LYS A 106 14.98 -13.72 -10.28
CA LYS A 106 16.39 -13.94 -10.63
C LYS A 106 17.02 -12.71 -11.25
N ASN A 107 16.32 -12.08 -12.19
CA ASN A 107 16.79 -10.89 -12.90
C ASN A 107 16.48 -9.58 -12.15
N ARG A 108 15.98 -9.66 -10.91
CA ARG A 108 15.57 -8.50 -10.08
C ARG A 108 14.65 -7.52 -10.80
N ARG A 109 13.73 -8.04 -11.63
CA ARG A 109 12.66 -7.25 -12.28
C ARG A 109 11.47 -7.06 -11.35
N SER A 110 11.26 -7.97 -10.40
CA SER A 110 10.31 -7.85 -9.29
C SER A 110 11.04 -7.92 -7.94
N TRP A 111 10.38 -7.50 -6.85
CA TRP A 111 10.96 -7.46 -5.49
C TRP A 111 12.31 -6.71 -5.43
N LYS A 112 12.42 -5.59 -6.15
CA LYS A 112 13.67 -4.85 -6.39
C LYS A 112 14.29 -4.27 -5.12
N TRP A 113 13.46 -3.95 -4.13
CA TRP A 113 13.89 -3.36 -2.86
C TRP A 113 14.48 -4.38 -1.90
N LEU A 114 14.16 -5.67 -2.07
CA LEU A 114 14.70 -6.73 -1.24
C LEU A 114 16.10 -7.07 -1.77
N ALA A 115 17.09 -7.11 -0.88
CA ALA A 115 18.48 -7.39 -1.21
C ALA A 115 18.68 -8.82 -1.74
#